data_AF-A0A359F5S6-F1
#
_entry.id   AF-A0A359F5S6-F1
#
_cell.length_a   1.000
_cell.length_b   1.000
_cell.length_c   1.000
_cell.angle_alpha   90.00
_cell.angle_beta   90.00
_cell.angle_gamma   90.00
#
_symmetry.space_group_name_H-M   'P 1'
#
loop_
_entity.id
_entity.type
_entity.pdbx_description
1 polymer ?
#
loop_
_entity_poly.entity_id
_entity_poly.type
_entity_poly.pdbx_seq_one_letter_code
_entity_poly.pdbx_strand_id
1 'polypeptide(L)'
;MDRDGIAVTETGKAADTPSASGTGTENPLRGADILKLPVLHLDGPLGSVRHSHSHGFLRRRLITLDIIALVVPWTVAALTGGLSAYGPNRPPTSQIVGVFCVAAASQWIAIVFQRLYLARVCSVRSIELTLLARSAAAGGLAGAIIADLASMQVPTLRLVLGACGSLLMLSLLRGMYGSWIRAGRASGQFLRPIILVGTNDEALGLMQLLQTHPELGLVVAGVVGDAAEHQSLGFDAPYLGGVEGTLEAVVATHGNGVLIAASALDPDSLNKVTREMLRHEVHVQLSSGLRGIDHRRIRVLPLAHEPLFYLERATLSRS
;
A
#
# COMPACT_ATOMS: atom_id res chain seq x y z
N MET A 1 -93.65 16.86 8.04
CA MET A 1 -93.71 17.94 9.05
C MET A 1 -92.26 18.36 9.29
N ASP A 2 -91.71 19.24 8.44
CA ASP A 2 -91.86 20.73 8.49
C ASP A 2 -91.11 21.21 9.76
N ARG A 3 -90.04 22.02 9.79
CA ARG A 3 -89.51 23.17 9.00
C ARG A 3 -88.03 23.36 9.34
N ASP A 4 -87.14 23.63 8.38
CA ASP A 4 -86.68 24.96 7.91
C ASP A 4 -86.07 25.92 8.96
N GLY A 5 -84.85 26.42 8.66
CA GLY A 5 -84.48 27.81 8.96
C GLY A 5 -83.11 28.10 9.61
N ILE A 6 -82.04 28.24 8.80
CA ILE A 6 -81.18 29.46 8.59
C ILE A 6 -80.58 30.14 9.85
N ALA A 7 -79.28 30.49 10.01
CA ALA A 7 -78.27 31.09 9.12
C ALA A 7 -76.83 30.81 9.67
N VAL A 8 -75.83 30.45 8.85
CA VAL A 8 -74.88 31.29 8.07
C VAL A 8 -74.01 32.23 8.92
N THR A 9 -72.71 31.94 9.01
CA THR A 9 -71.64 32.84 8.52
C THR A 9 -70.38 32.02 8.18
N GLU A 10 -70.12 31.87 6.87
CA GLU A 10 -68.83 31.49 6.30
C GLU A 10 -67.82 32.64 6.44
N THR A 11 -66.53 32.30 6.56
CA THR A 11 -65.41 32.70 5.68
C THR A 11 -64.09 32.40 6.40
N GLY A 12 -63.12 31.66 5.85
CA GLY A 12 -63.04 31.01 4.57
C GLY A 12 -61.68 30.32 4.37
N LYS A 13 -61.68 29.47 3.35
CA LYS A 13 -60.57 29.06 2.47
C LYS A 13 -59.76 27.80 2.85
N ALA A 14 -60.24 26.71 2.25
CA ALA A 14 -59.54 25.49 1.92
C ALA A 14 -58.38 25.71 0.92
N ALA A 15 -57.36 24.85 0.98
CA ALA A 15 -57.05 23.84 -0.05
C ALA A 15 -55.61 23.34 0.14
N ASP A 16 -55.46 22.03 0.35
CA ASP A 16 -54.59 21.12 -0.42
C ASP A 16 -54.04 19.96 0.42
N THR A 17 -54.53 18.79 0.06
CA THR A 17 -54.08 17.42 0.40
C THR A 17 -52.58 17.21 0.24
N PRO A 18 -51.98 16.34 1.07
CA PRO A 18 -50.85 15.53 0.64
C PRO A 18 -51.27 14.05 0.50
N SER A 19 -51.23 13.58 -0.75
CA SER A 19 -51.11 12.17 -1.12
C SER A 19 -49.69 11.91 -1.60
N ALA A 20 -49.21 10.67 -1.39
CA ALA A 20 -47.90 10.10 -1.77
C ALA A 20 -46.71 10.55 -0.88
N SER A 21 -45.75 9.73 -0.47
CA SER A 21 -45.40 8.33 -0.74
C SER A 21 -44.17 7.99 0.14
N GLY A 22 -43.87 6.69 0.32
CA GLY A 22 -42.51 6.25 0.63
C GLY A 22 -42.26 5.73 2.03
N THR A 23 -42.46 4.43 2.18
CA THR A 23 -41.99 3.58 3.28
C THR A 23 -40.49 3.77 3.54
N GLY A 24 -40.14 4.30 4.70
CA GLY A 24 -38.76 4.29 5.22
C GLY A 24 -38.40 2.90 5.72
N THR A 25 -37.52 2.21 5.01
CA THR A 25 -36.86 0.99 5.48
C THR A 25 -35.79 1.36 6.50
N GLU A 26 -36.07 1.10 7.77
CA GLU A 26 -35.06 1.11 8.82
C GLU A 26 -34.00 0.05 8.51
N ASN A 27 -32.75 0.49 8.37
CA ASN A 27 -31.59 -0.36 8.11
C ASN A 27 -31.11 -0.99 9.44
N PRO A 28 -31.24 -2.31 9.67
CA PRO A 28 -30.95 -2.93 10.97
C PRO A 28 -29.44 -3.19 11.21
N LEU A 29 -28.54 -2.78 10.32
CA LEU A 29 -27.12 -3.16 10.38
C LEU A 29 -26.18 -2.09 10.98
N ARG A 30 -26.68 -1.19 11.84
CA ARG A 30 -25.87 -0.12 12.44
C ARG A 30 -25.31 -0.42 13.83
N GLY A 31 -25.06 -1.69 14.13
CA GLY A 31 -24.61 -2.15 15.46
C GLY A 31 -23.74 -3.40 15.47
N ALA A 32 -22.94 -3.62 14.43
CA ALA A 32 -21.87 -4.63 14.52
C ALA A 32 -20.69 -4.02 15.28
N ASP A 33 -20.78 -4.05 16.61
CA ASP A 33 -19.59 -3.90 17.46
C ASP A 33 -18.55 -4.90 16.96
N ILE A 34 -17.42 -4.36 16.47
CA ILE A 34 -16.26 -5.15 16.10
C ILE A 34 -15.77 -5.77 17.41
N LEU A 35 -16.24 -6.97 17.72
CA LEU A 35 -15.72 -7.78 18.80
C LEU A 35 -14.26 -8.07 18.43
N LYS A 36 -13.35 -7.23 18.92
CA LYS A 36 -11.91 -7.52 18.92
C LYS A 36 -11.73 -8.72 19.82
N LEU A 37 -11.81 -9.92 19.24
CA LEU A 37 -11.37 -11.13 19.90
C LEU A 37 -9.90 -10.90 20.29
N PRO A 38 -9.53 -11.04 21.58
CA PRO A 38 -8.13 -11.08 21.95
C PRO A 38 -7.51 -12.25 21.19
N VAL A 39 -6.55 -11.95 20.31
CA VAL A 39 -5.71 -12.97 19.68
C VAL A 39 -4.93 -13.60 20.82
N LEU A 40 -5.42 -14.73 21.32
CA LEU A 40 -4.73 -15.54 22.31
C LEU A 40 -3.48 -16.06 21.63
N HIS A 41 -2.33 -15.46 21.93
CA HIS A 41 -1.02 -16.01 21.58
C HIS A 41 -0.88 -17.36 22.28
N LEU A 42 -1.30 -18.41 21.59
CA LEU A 42 -0.98 -19.79 21.95
C LEU A 42 0.41 -20.06 21.40
N ASP A 43 1.40 -19.91 22.25
CA ASP A 43 2.75 -20.44 22.04
C ASP A 43 2.65 -21.98 21.97
N GLY A 44 2.33 -22.49 20.78
CA GLY A 44 2.58 -23.89 20.45
C GLY A 44 4.09 -24.18 20.45
N PRO A 45 4.52 -25.44 20.31
CA PRO A 45 5.95 -25.81 20.29
C PRO A 45 6.74 -25.10 19.16
N LEU A 46 6.04 -24.55 18.17
CA LEU A 46 6.55 -23.72 17.09
C LEU A 46 6.08 -22.27 17.33
N GLY A 47 6.75 -21.55 18.25
CA GLY A 47 6.47 -20.14 18.54
C GLY A 47 6.50 -19.25 17.28
N SER A 48 5.99 -18.01 17.39
CA SER A 48 5.87 -17.10 16.24
C SER A 48 7.16 -17.05 15.41
N VAL A 49 7.02 -17.27 14.09
CA VAL A 49 8.17 -17.34 13.17
C VAL A 49 8.77 -15.94 13.09
N ARG A 50 9.79 -15.67 13.92
CA ARG A 50 10.47 -14.37 13.95
C ARG A 50 11.06 -14.09 12.57
N HIS A 51 10.53 -13.07 11.90
CA HIS A 51 11.03 -12.62 10.61
C HIS A 51 12.52 -12.28 10.68
N SER A 52 13.31 -12.83 9.76
CA SER A 52 14.74 -12.52 9.63
C SER A 52 14.97 -11.00 9.53
N HIS A 53 15.77 -10.48 10.46
CA HIS A 53 16.07 -9.07 10.70
C HIS A 53 16.87 -8.35 9.59
N SER A 54 17.02 -8.96 8.40
CA SER A 54 17.85 -8.47 7.29
C SER A 54 17.39 -7.11 6.68
N HIS A 55 16.17 -6.65 6.96
CA HIS A 55 15.59 -5.49 6.26
C HIS A 55 15.78 -4.13 6.95
N GLY A 56 16.34 -4.11 8.17
CA GLY A 56 16.57 -2.85 8.89
C GLY A 56 17.54 -1.93 8.15
N PHE A 57 18.61 -2.48 7.56
CA PHE A 57 19.62 -1.73 6.83
C PHE A 57 19.07 -1.06 5.57
N LEU A 58 18.34 -1.82 4.74
CA LEU A 58 17.70 -1.31 3.51
C LEU A 58 16.71 -0.19 3.82
N ARG A 59 15.85 -0.41 4.82
CA ARG A 59 14.90 0.61 5.28
C ARG A 59 15.63 1.86 5.80
N ARG A 60 16.66 1.68 6.62
CA ARG A 60 17.44 2.80 7.17
C ARG A 60 18.13 3.59 6.06
N ARG A 61 18.70 2.91 5.06
CA ARG A 61 19.35 3.57 3.92
C ARG A 61 18.37 4.39 3.09
N LEU A 62 17.17 3.87 2.83
CA LEU A 62 16.12 4.64 2.14
C LEU A 62 15.68 5.87 2.94
N ILE A 63 15.49 5.74 4.25
CA ILE A 63 15.14 6.86 5.13
C ILE A 63 16.25 7.93 5.10
N THR A 64 17.51 7.53 5.16
CA THR A 64 18.64 8.47 5.05
C THR A 64 18.65 9.19 3.70
N LEU A 65 18.40 8.48 2.59
CA LEU A 65 18.30 9.10 1.26
C LEU A 65 17.14 10.09 1.17
N ASP A 66 15.97 9.74 1.71
CA ASP A 66 14.80 10.63 1.76
C ASP A 66 15.09 11.90 2.58
N ILE A 67 15.77 11.78 3.73
CA ILE A 67 16.19 12.92 4.55
C ILE A 67 17.14 13.82 3.77
N ILE A 68 18.15 13.25 3.10
CA ILE A 68 19.11 14.02 2.28
C ILE A 68 18.37 14.74 1.14
N ALA A 69 17.48 14.03 0.45
CA ALA A 69 16.69 14.56 -0.67
C ALA A 69 15.78 15.71 -0.27
N LEU A 70 15.37 15.76 0.99
CA LEU A 70 14.58 16.85 1.56
C LEU A 70 15.48 18.00 2.04
N VAL A 71 16.47 17.71 2.89
CA VAL A 71 17.28 18.74 3.57
C VAL A 71 18.14 19.51 2.58
N VAL A 72 18.77 18.85 1.61
CA VAL A 72 19.72 19.50 0.70
C VAL A 72 19.03 20.57 -0.15
N PRO A 73 17.91 20.31 -0.86
CA PRO A 73 17.29 21.33 -1.71
C PRO A 73 16.71 22.51 -0.93
N TRP A 74 16.10 22.27 0.23
CA TRP A 74 15.63 23.36 1.11
C TRP A 74 16.79 24.19 1.65
N THR A 75 17.92 23.57 2.00
CA THR A 75 19.13 24.28 2.45
C THR A 75 19.74 25.12 1.33
N VAL A 76 19.86 24.56 0.12
CA VAL A 76 20.36 25.28 -1.05
C VAL A 76 19.45 26.49 -1.36
N ALA A 77 18.14 26.31 -1.33
CA ALA A 77 17.18 27.41 -1.52
C ALA A 77 17.23 28.48 -0.39
N ALA A 78 17.60 28.09 0.83
CA ALA A 78 17.86 29.01 1.92
C ALA A 78 19.14 29.84 1.68
N LEU A 79 20.15 29.28 1.01
CA LEU A 79 21.45 29.93 0.78
C LEU A 79 21.50 30.78 -0.51
N THR A 80 20.73 30.45 -1.55
CA THR A 80 20.70 31.21 -2.82
C THR A 80 20.27 32.67 -2.68
N GLY A 81 19.63 33.04 -1.56
CA GLY A 81 19.30 34.43 -1.22
C GLY A 81 20.51 35.33 -0.90
N GLY A 82 21.72 34.79 -0.76
CA GLY A 82 22.94 35.58 -0.54
C GLY A 82 23.36 36.45 -1.73
N LEU A 83 22.91 36.13 -2.95
CA LEU A 83 23.29 36.84 -4.18
C LEU A 83 22.40 38.05 -4.51
N SER A 84 21.20 38.16 -3.93
CA SER A 84 20.24 39.25 -4.23
C SER A 84 19.97 40.20 -3.05
N ALA A 85 20.75 40.13 -1.96
CA ALA A 85 20.40 40.76 -0.68
C ALA A 85 21.48 41.69 -0.11
N TYR A 86 21.99 42.63 -0.92
CA TYR A 86 22.66 43.82 -0.41
C TYR A 86 21.62 44.93 -0.18
N GLY A 87 20.85 44.82 0.91
CA GLY A 87 19.88 45.83 1.30
C GLY A 87 19.82 46.01 2.82
N PRO A 88 19.53 47.22 3.34
CA PRO A 88 19.61 47.55 4.77
C PRO A 88 18.58 46.86 5.67
N ASN A 89 17.53 46.24 5.11
CA ASN A 89 16.46 45.54 5.85
C ASN A 89 16.51 44.01 5.65
N ARG A 90 17.69 43.39 5.83
CA ARG A 90 17.79 41.92 5.76
C ARG A 90 17.17 41.29 7.00
N PRO A 91 16.21 40.34 6.87
CA PRO A 91 15.74 39.59 8.02
C PRO A 91 16.89 38.77 8.63
N PRO A 92 16.93 38.60 9.96
CA PRO A 92 17.99 37.86 10.62
C PRO A 92 18.08 36.42 10.08
N THR A 93 19.30 35.88 10.01
CA THR A 93 19.55 34.54 9.42
C THR A 93 18.71 33.45 10.09
N SER A 94 18.47 33.53 11.40
CA SER A 94 17.64 32.58 12.15
C SER A 94 16.19 32.53 11.67
N GLN A 95 15.63 33.67 11.27
CA GLN A 95 14.28 33.80 10.74
C GLN A 95 14.15 33.15 9.36
N ILE A 96 15.14 33.37 8.47
CA ILE A 96 15.21 32.69 7.17
C ILE A 96 15.32 31.18 7.39
N VAL A 97 16.23 30.72 8.24
CA VAL A 97 16.37 29.29 8.56
C VAL A 97 15.07 28.71 9.08
N GLY A 98 14.34 29.43 9.95
CA GLY A 98 13.04 29.03 10.47
C GLY A 98 12.01 28.75 9.37
N VAL A 99 11.86 29.64 8.38
CA VAL A 99 10.92 29.46 7.25
C VAL A 99 11.22 28.17 6.47
N PHE A 100 12.49 27.94 6.14
CA PHE A 100 12.90 26.76 5.35
C PHE A 100 12.84 25.46 6.18
N CYS A 101 13.08 25.53 7.50
CA CYS A 101 12.83 24.41 8.41
C CYS A 101 11.35 24.04 8.49
N VAL A 102 10.45 25.02 8.56
CA VAL A 102 9.00 24.74 8.54
C VAL A 102 8.56 24.15 7.20
N ALA A 103 9.08 24.67 6.08
CA ALA A 103 8.80 24.13 4.75
C ALA A 103 9.26 22.67 4.60
N ALA A 104 10.47 22.34 5.08
CA ALA A 104 10.97 20.97 5.09
C ALA A 104 10.14 20.07 6.02
N ALA A 105 9.81 20.54 7.23
CA ALA A 105 9.03 19.78 8.19
C ALA A 105 7.60 19.51 7.69
N SER A 106 6.93 20.49 7.08
CA SER A 106 5.58 20.32 6.54
C SER A 106 5.58 19.35 5.34
N GLN A 107 6.59 19.39 4.48
CA GLN A 107 6.75 18.41 3.41
C GLN A 107 7.00 17.00 3.97
N TRP A 108 7.86 16.85 4.99
CA TRP A 108 8.06 15.56 5.66
C TRP A 108 6.76 15.01 6.24
N ILE A 109 6.01 15.87 6.93
CA ILE A 109 4.68 15.54 7.48
C ILE A 109 3.74 15.08 6.35
N ALA A 110 3.69 15.80 5.23
CA ALA A 110 2.87 15.42 4.08
C ALA A 110 3.28 14.05 3.49
N ILE A 111 4.58 13.75 3.40
CA ILE A 111 5.09 12.44 2.95
C ILE A 111 4.63 11.32 3.90
N VAL A 112 4.73 11.56 5.21
CA VAL A 112 4.30 10.59 6.24
C VAL A 112 2.79 10.35 6.19
N PHE A 113 1.97 11.41 6.13
CA PHE A 113 0.51 11.30 6.05
C PHE A 113 0.03 10.62 4.78
N GLN A 114 0.68 10.86 3.64
CA GLN A 114 0.34 10.24 2.36
C GLN A 114 0.79 8.77 2.29
N ARG A 115 1.32 8.20 3.38
CA ARG A 115 1.78 6.81 3.49
C ARG A 115 2.72 6.42 2.34
N LEU A 116 3.58 7.33 1.91
CA LEU A 116 4.57 7.10 0.84
C LEU A 116 5.59 5.99 1.15
N TYR A 117 5.51 5.41 2.35
CA TYR A 117 6.30 4.27 2.82
C TYR A 117 5.65 2.91 2.56
N LEU A 118 4.35 2.84 2.18
CA LEU A 118 3.72 1.57 1.82
C LEU A 118 4.00 1.25 0.35
N ALA A 119 4.85 0.25 0.14
CA ALA A 119 5.31 -0.26 -1.16
C ALA A 119 4.20 -0.60 -2.19
N ARG A 120 2.93 -0.70 -1.75
CA ARG A 120 1.79 -1.03 -2.62
C ARG A 120 1.28 0.17 -3.44
N VAL A 121 1.49 1.41 -2.98
CA VAL A 121 1.02 2.63 -3.69
C VAL A 121 2.03 3.10 -4.76
N CYS A 122 3.30 2.69 -4.64
CA CYS A 122 4.38 3.07 -5.55
C CYS A 122 4.64 2.05 -6.68
N SER A 123 3.76 1.07 -6.88
CA SER A 123 3.90 0.17 -8.04
C SER A 123 3.73 0.91 -9.37
N VAL A 124 3.07 2.07 -9.36
CA VAL A 124 2.89 2.93 -10.52
C VAL A 124 3.64 4.25 -10.32
N ARG A 125 4.65 4.49 -11.15
CA ARG A 125 5.54 5.67 -11.07
C ARG A 125 4.79 7.01 -11.15
N SER A 126 3.69 7.07 -11.90
CA SER A 126 2.86 8.28 -12.01
C SER A 126 2.18 8.65 -10.69
N ILE A 127 1.74 7.66 -9.91
CA ILE A 127 1.12 7.88 -8.60
C ILE A 127 2.16 8.41 -7.62
N GLU A 128 3.35 7.80 -7.60
CA GLU A 128 4.48 8.25 -6.76
C GLU A 128 4.84 9.72 -7.06
N LEU A 129 5.03 10.08 -8.34
CA LEU A 129 5.36 11.45 -8.75
C LEU A 129 4.27 12.46 -8.34
N THR A 130 2.99 12.10 -8.49
CA THR A 130 1.88 12.98 -8.11
C THR A 130 1.87 13.25 -6.61
N LEU A 131 2.12 12.23 -5.79
CA LEU A 131 2.16 12.38 -4.34
C LEU A 131 3.39 13.18 -3.88
N LEU A 132 4.56 12.92 -4.48
CA LEU A 132 5.76 13.73 -4.22
C LEU A 132 5.53 15.20 -4.58
N ALA A 133 4.90 15.49 -5.73
CA ALA A 133 4.59 16.86 -6.14
C ALA A 133 3.62 17.55 -5.16
N ARG A 134 2.57 16.85 -4.70
CA ARG A 134 1.65 17.37 -3.67
C ARG A 134 2.37 17.65 -2.35
N SER A 135 3.29 16.78 -1.93
CA SER A 135 4.08 17.00 -0.71
C SER A 135 5.02 18.20 -0.83
N ALA A 136 5.66 18.40 -1.99
CA ALA A 136 6.51 19.53 -2.26
C ALA A 136 5.71 20.85 -2.28
N ALA A 137 4.50 20.83 -2.86
CA ALA A 137 3.59 21.98 -2.83
C ALA A 137 3.18 22.35 -1.40
N ALA A 138 2.86 21.36 -0.55
CA ALA A 138 2.58 21.58 0.87
C ALA A 138 3.77 22.21 1.61
N GLY A 139 5.00 21.77 1.29
CA GLY A 139 6.25 22.38 1.75
C GLY A 139 6.35 23.86 1.41
N GLY A 140 6.24 24.18 0.11
CA GLY A 140 6.33 25.55 -0.40
C GLY A 140 5.24 26.48 0.14
N LEU A 141 4.00 26.01 0.21
CA LEU A 141 2.86 26.76 0.76
C LEU A 141 3.04 27.07 2.24
N ALA A 142 3.44 26.08 3.05
CA ALA A 142 3.70 26.30 4.47
C ALA A 142 4.83 27.31 4.68
N GLY A 143 5.91 27.21 3.90
CA GLY A 143 7.00 28.19 3.92
C GLY A 143 6.51 29.60 3.57
N ALA A 144 5.66 29.74 2.56
CA ALA A 144 5.07 31.02 2.16
C ALA A 144 4.20 31.62 3.27
N ILE A 145 3.31 30.81 3.87
CA ILE A 145 2.43 31.23 4.98
C ILE A 145 3.27 31.69 6.18
N ILE A 146 4.32 30.96 6.55
CA ILE A 146 5.18 31.34 7.69
C ILE A 146 5.99 32.60 7.38
N ALA A 147 6.48 32.75 6.15
CA ALA A 147 7.17 33.97 5.73
C ALA A 147 6.24 35.19 5.84
N ASP A 148 4.99 35.05 5.37
CA ASP A 148 3.97 36.11 5.43
C ASP A 148 3.57 36.45 6.88
N LEU A 149 3.28 35.45 7.71
CA LEU A 149 2.96 35.63 9.14
C LEU A 149 4.09 36.32 9.91
N ALA A 150 5.33 36.07 9.53
CA ALA A 150 6.50 36.71 10.13
C ALA A 150 6.89 38.03 9.45
N SER A 151 6.06 38.55 8.53
CA SER A 151 6.28 39.79 7.77
C SER A 151 7.63 39.80 7.03
N MET A 152 8.08 38.63 6.57
CA MET A 152 9.35 38.45 5.85
C MET A 152 9.13 38.50 4.34
N GLN A 153 9.93 39.31 3.65
CA GLN A 153 9.96 39.32 2.18
C GLN A 153 10.84 38.19 1.66
N VAL A 154 10.33 36.95 1.71
CA VAL A 154 10.99 35.80 1.09
C VAL A 154 10.55 35.69 -0.38
N PRO A 155 11.47 35.80 -1.35
CA PRO A 155 11.11 35.63 -2.77
C PRO A 155 10.44 34.29 -3.03
N THR A 156 9.26 34.30 -3.66
CA THR A 156 8.49 33.10 -4.04
C THR A 156 9.35 32.13 -4.85
N LEU A 157 10.23 32.66 -5.71
CA LEU A 157 11.17 31.85 -6.50
C LEU A 157 12.03 30.93 -5.64
N ARG A 158 12.45 31.34 -4.43
CA ARG A 158 13.26 30.48 -3.55
C ARG A 158 12.47 29.31 -2.98
N LEU A 159 11.22 29.54 -2.59
CA LEU A 159 10.33 28.48 -2.12
C LEU A 159 10.02 27.50 -3.26
N VAL A 160 9.79 28.02 -4.47
CA VAL A 160 9.61 27.20 -5.68
C VAL A 160 10.87 26.39 -6.01
N LEU A 161 12.06 26.99 -5.92
CA LEU A 161 13.33 26.27 -6.13
C LEU A 161 13.54 25.15 -5.10
N GLY A 162 13.21 25.40 -3.82
CA GLY A 162 13.26 24.36 -2.78
C GLY A 162 12.27 23.22 -3.02
N ALA A 163 11.03 23.55 -3.36
CA ALA A 163 9.98 22.57 -3.66
C ALA A 163 10.30 21.74 -4.92
N CYS A 164 10.66 22.39 -6.03
CA CYS A 164 11.04 21.69 -7.26
C CYS A 164 12.33 20.89 -7.08
N GLY A 165 13.33 21.45 -6.38
CA GLY A 165 14.58 20.76 -6.08
C GLY A 165 14.38 19.52 -5.24
N SER A 166 13.56 19.58 -4.19
CA SER A 166 13.23 18.41 -3.36
C SER A 166 12.42 17.36 -4.14
N LEU A 167 11.45 17.77 -4.96
CA LEU A 167 10.71 16.87 -5.84
C LEU A 167 11.64 16.12 -6.80
N LEU A 168 12.53 16.85 -7.49
CA LEU A 168 13.50 16.26 -8.41
C LEU A 168 14.44 15.30 -7.68
N MET A 169 15.01 15.74 -6.56
CA MET A 169 15.99 14.96 -5.82
C MET A 169 15.38 13.70 -5.18
N LEU A 170 14.17 13.79 -4.61
CA LEU A 170 13.41 12.63 -4.12
C LEU A 170 13.11 11.65 -5.26
N SER A 171 12.64 12.17 -6.40
CA SER A 171 12.32 11.34 -7.57
C SER A 171 13.55 10.59 -8.08
N LEU A 172 14.69 11.29 -8.20
CA LEU A 172 15.95 10.72 -8.66
C LEU A 172 16.50 9.70 -7.66
N LEU A 173 16.67 10.05 -6.39
CA LEU A 173 17.27 9.17 -5.39
C LEU A 173 16.41 7.92 -5.14
N ARG A 174 15.08 8.04 -5.10
CA ARG A 174 14.17 6.88 -5.02
C ARG A 174 14.22 6.03 -6.27
N GLY A 175 14.29 6.66 -7.45
CA GLY A 175 14.43 5.95 -8.73
C GLY A 175 15.73 5.15 -8.80
N MET A 176 16.86 5.77 -8.42
CA MET A 176 18.17 5.14 -8.33
C MET A 176 18.18 4.02 -7.31
N TYR A 177 17.63 4.24 -6.11
CA TYR A 177 17.53 3.22 -5.07
C TYR A 177 16.70 2.02 -5.54
N GLY A 178 15.53 2.25 -6.14
CA GLY A 178 14.70 1.19 -6.70
C GLY A 178 15.40 0.43 -7.83
N SER A 179 16.12 1.13 -8.71
CA SER A 179 16.93 0.51 -9.77
C SER A 179 18.05 -0.36 -9.20
N TRP A 180 18.77 0.16 -8.20
CA TRP A 180 19.82 -0.57 -7.51
C TRP A 180 19.30 -1.84 -6.83
N ILE A 181 18.16 -1.79 -6.15
CA ILE A 181 17.53 -2.97 -5.56
C ILE A 181 17.12 -3.98 -6.63
N ARG A 182 16.52 -3.54 -7.75
CA ARG A 182 16.16 -4.43 -8.85
C ARG A 182 17.40 -5.09 -9.47
N ALA A 183 18.47 -4.35 -9.69
CA ALA A 183 19.74 -4.88 -10.21
C ALA A 183 20.41 -5.85 -9.21
N GLY A 184 20.35 -5.55 -7.90
CA GLY A 184 20.80 -6.47 -6.86
C GLY A 184 20.00 -7.77 -6.86
N ARG A 185 18.67 -7.68 -6.99
CA ARG A 185 17.79 -8.86 -7.09
C ARG A 185 18.06 -9.69 -8.34
N ALA A 186 18.27 -9.06 -9.49
CA ALA A 186 18.66 -9.76 -10.71
C ALA A 186 19.99 -10.52 -10.58
N SER A 187 20.87 -10.11 -9.66
CA SER A 187 22.10 -10.85 -9.33
C SER A 187 21.98 -11.77 -8.11
N GLY A 188 20.77 -12.07 -7.65
CA GLY A 188 20.50 -13.00 -6.55
C GLY A 188 20.54 -12.37 -5.15
N GLN A 189 20.73 -11.05 -5.03
CA GLN A 189 20.79 -10.35 -3.75
C GLN A 189 19.41 -9.87 -3.30
N PHE A 190 19.23 -9.68 -1.98
CA PHE A 190 17.97 -9.16 -1.42
C PHE A 190 16.72 -10.00 -1.76
N LEU A 191 16.91 -11.28 -2.08
CA LEU A 191 15.84 -12.26 -2.27
C LEU A 191 15.33 -12.73 -0.92
N ARG A 192 14.02 -13.03 -0.87
CA ARG A 192 13.35 -13.55 0.32
C ARG A 192 13.01 -15.01 0.10
N PRO A 193 13.52 -15.94 0.92
CA PRO A 193 13.16 -17.35 0.82
C PRO A 193 11.68 -17.51 1.11
N ILE A 194 10.98 -18.25 0.27
CA ILE A 194 9.59 -18.66 0.47
C ILE A 194 9.45 -20.16 0.26
N ILE A 195 8.47 -20.76 0.92
CA ILE A 195 8.07 -22.15 0.66
C ILE A 195 6.97 -22.16 -0.38
N LEU A 196 7.13 -22.98 -1.42
CA LEU A 196 6.11 -23.22 -2.43
C LEU A 196 5.24 -24.40 -1.99
N VAL A 197 3.94 -24.18 -1.85
CA VAL A 197 2.96 -25.21 -1.48
C VAL A 197 2.22 -25.65 -2.73
N GLY A 198 2.32 -26.94 -3.05
CA GLY A 198 1.77 -27.55 -4.25
C GLY A 198 2.87 -28.08 -5.17
N THR A 199 2.56 -29.20 -5.83
CA THR A 199 3.48 -29.93 -6.71
C THR A 199 2.93 -30.12 -8.12
N ASN A 200 1.86 -29.40 -8.48
CA ASN A 200 1.25 -29.49 -9.80
C ASN A 200 1.86 -28.51 -10.82
N ASP A 201 1.34 -28.51 -12.05
CA ASP A 201 1.77 -27.61 -13.13
C ASP A 201 1.64 -26.12 -12.78
N GLU A 202 0.66 -25.75 -11.94
CA GLU A 202 0.53 -24.38 -11.46
C GLU A 202 1.74 -23.99 -10.61
N ALA A 203 2.10 -24.83 -9.63
CA ALA A 203 3.25 -24.62 -8.77
C ALA A 203 4.55 -24.56 -9.57
N LEU A 204 4.75 -25.46 -10.54
CA LEU A 204 5.92 -25.43 -11.42
C LEU A 204 6.00 -24.11 -12.19
N GLY A 205 4.86 -23.65 -12.74
CA GLY A 205 4.79 -22.36 -13.44
C GLY A 205 5.08 -21.17 -12.53
N LEU A 206 4.66 -21.20 -11.26
CA LEU A 206 5.00 -20.18 -10.27
C LEU A 206 6.51 -20.18 -9.95
N MET A 207 7.11 -21.35 -9.79
CA MET A 207 8.56 -21.48 -9.58
C MET A 207 9.35 -20.88 -10.75
N GLN A 208 9.00 -21.26 -11.98
CA GLN A 208 9.61 -20.74 -13.20
C GLN A 208 9.41 -19.23 -13.34
N LEU A 209 8.23 -18.72 -12.97
CA LEU A 209 7.95 -17.27 -12.97
C LEU A 209 8.91 -16.53 -12.04
N LEU A 210 9.13 -17.04 -10.83
CA LEU A 210 10.03 -16.42 -9.84
C LEU A 210 11.51 -16.52 -10.26
N GLN A 211 11.91 -17.63 -10.89
CA GLN A 211 13.25 -17.78 -11.47
C GLN A 211 13.48 -16.82 -12.65
N THR A 212 12.45 -16.62 -13.49
CA THR A 212 12.52 -15.72 -14.66
C THR A 212 12.49 -14.25 -14.25
N HIS A 213 11.80 -13.92 -13.15
CA HIS A 213 11.60 -12.55 -12.66
C HIS A 213 12.18 -12.36 -11.24
N PRO A 214 13.51 -12.47 -11.08
CA PRO A 214 14.15 -12.34 -9.77
C PRO A 214 13.95 -10.95 -9.13
N GLU A 215 13.62 -9.92 -9.93
CA GLU A 215 13.29 -8.57 -9.45
C GLU A 215 12.08 -8.52 -8.50
N LEU A 216 11.24 -9.55 -8.50
CA LEU A 216 10.17 -9.75 -7.52
C LEU A 216 10.71 -9.89 -6.09
N GLY A 217 11.99 -10.28 -5.95
CA GLY A 217 12.66 -10.37 -4.65
C GLY A 217 12.26 -11.60 -3.85
N LEU A 218 11.78 -12.65 -4.51
CA LEU A 218 11.37 -13.92 -3.92
C LEU A 218 12.25 -15.03 -4.49
N VAL A 219 12.56 -16.03 -3.67
CA VAL A 219 13.24 -17.25 -4.11
C VAL A 219 12.59 -18.44 -3.43
N VAL A 220 12.35 -19.50 -4.20
CA VAL A 220 11.78 -20.74 -3.66
C VAL A 220 12.88 -21.47 -2.90
N ALA A 221 12.75 -21.55 -1.57
CA ALA A 221 13.70 -22.27 -0.71
C ALA A 221 13.40 -23.77 -0.62
N GLY A 222 12.16 -24.16 -0.92
CA GLY A 222 11.76 -25.55 -1.07
C GLY A 222 10.27 -25.69 -1.39
N VAL A 223 9.87 -26.91 -1.71
CA VAL A 223 8.53 -27.27 -2.18
C VAL A 223 7.93 -28.30 -1.23
N VAL A 224 6.65 -28.11 -0.89
CA VAL A 224 5.85 -29.08 -0.11
C VAL A 224 4.65 -29.53 -0.94
N GLY A 225 4.31 -30.81 -0.87
CA GLY A 225 3.26 -31.41 -1.70
C GLY A 225 3.45 -32.91 -1.89
N ASP A 226 3.03 -33.42 -3.03
CA ASP A 226 3.18 -34.84 -3.38
C ASP A 226 4.60 -35.13 -3.90
N ALA A 227 5.23 -36.18 -3.34
CA ALA A 227 6.61 -36.53 -3.66
C ALA A 227 6.77 -37.09 -5.09
N ALA A 228 5.77 -37.80 -5.61
CA ALA A 228 5.82 -38.37 -6.95
C ALA A 228 5.62 -37.28 -8.01
N GLU A 229 4.72 -36.33 -7.76
CA GLU A 229 4.55 -35.14 -8.62
C GLU A 229 5.81 -34.27 -8.64
N HIS A 230 6.41 -34.00 -7.47
CA HIS A 230 7.66 -33.23 -7.38
C HIS A 230 8.78 -33.84 -8.25
N GLN A 231 8.97 -35.15 -8.17
CA GLN A 231 9.98 -35.88 -8.93
C GLN A 231 9.67 -35.92 -10.43
N SER A 232 8.41 -36.13 -10.80
CA SER A 232 8.00 -36.28 -12.21
C SER A 232 8.03 -34.96 -12.99
N LEU A 233 7.68 -33.84 -12.35
CA LEU A 233 7.69 -32.51 -12.97
C LEU A 233 9.04 -31.80 -12.91
N GLY A 234 10.02 -32.36 -12.16
CA GLY A 234 11.40 -31.88 -12.15
C GLY A 234 11.57 -30.50 -11.50
N PHE A 235 11.05 -30.32 -10.29
CA PHE A 235 11.26 -29.08 -9.54
C PHE A 235 12.74 -28.90 -9.15
N ASP A 236 13.31 -27.72 -9.40
CA ASP A 236 14.70 -27.40 -9.06
C ASP A 236 14.93 -27.20 -7.55
N ALA A 237 13.86 -26.84 -6.83
CA ALA A 237 13.92 -26.57 -5.39
C ALA A 237 13.72 -27.88 -4.57
N PRO A 238 14.38 -28.00 -3.40
CA PRO A 238 14.34 -29.22 -2.61
C PRO A 238 12.92 -29.55 -2.14
N TYR A 239 12.57 -30.84 -2.18
CA TYR A 239 11.34 -31.34 -1.58
C TYR A 239 11.47 -31.35 -0.05
N LEU A 240 10.52 -30.72 0.63
CA LEU A 240 10.53 -30.56 2.09
C LEU A 240 9.49 -31.44 2.81
N GLY A 241 8.71 -32.22 2.07
CA GLY A 241 7.72 -33.14 2.61
C GLY A 241 6.28 -32.82 2.18
N GLY A 242 5.34 -33.44 2.88
CA GLY A 242 3.90 -33.25 2.66
C GLY A 242 3.41 -31.87 3.04
N VAL A 243 2.19 -31.55 2.60
CA VAL A 243 1.54 -30.26 2.82
C VAL A 243 1.31 -29.98 4.31
N GLU A 244 1.10 -31.01 5.11
CA GLU A 244 0.94 -30.92 6.56
C GLU A 244 2.21 -30.40 7.26
N GLY A 245 3.38 -30.62 6.66
CA GLY A 245 4.69 -30.19 7.18
C GLY A 245 5.10 -28.77 6.76
N THR A 246 4.16 -27.97 6.24
CA THR A 246 4.47 -26.64 5.68
C THR A 246 5.09 -25.72 6.73
N LEU A 247 4.61 -25.75 7.98
CA LEU A 247 5.12 -24.86 9.03
C LEU A 247 6.55 -25.22 9.41
N GLU A 248 6.81 -26.52 9.58
CA GLU A 248 8.14 -27.06 9.86
C GLU A 248 9.11 -26.71 8.74
N ALA A 249 8.68 -26.80 7.48
CA ALA A 249 9.46 -26.39 6.32
C ALA A 249 9.81 -24.90 6.34
N VAL A 250 8.86 -24.02 6.69
CA VAL A 250 9.10 -22.58 6.85
C VAL A 250 10.13 -22.32 7.96
N VAL A 251 10.00 -23.00 9.10
CA VAL A 251 10.92 -22.83 10.24
C VAL A 251 12.33 -23.33 9.89
N ALA A 252 12.43 -24.52 9.30
CA ALA A 252 13.70 -25.17 8.97
C ALA A 252 14.50 -24.40 7.90
N THR A 253 13.82 -23.77 6.94
CA THR A 253 14.45 -22.98 5.87
C THR A 253 14.62 -21.51 6.22
N HIS A 254 14.15 -21.07 7.40
CA HIS A 254 14.00 -19.66 7.75
C HIS A 254 13.24 -18.86 6.67
N GLY A 255 12.17 -19.47 6.13
CA GLY A 255 11.32 -18.88 5.11
C GLY A 255 10.59 -17.62 5.62
N ASN A 256 10.50 -16.61 4.77
CA ASN A 256 9.79 -15.36 5.05
C ASN A 256 8.26 -15.48 4.84
N GLY A 257 7.79 -16.56 4.21
CA GLY A 257 6.40 -16.77 3.85
C GLY A 257 6.17 -18.01 3.01
N VAL A 258 4.91 -18.23 2.65
CA VAL A 258 4.48 -19.30 1.74
C VAL A 258 3.82 -18.71 0.50
N LEU A 259 4.03 -19.37 -0.64
CA LEU A 259 3.28 -19.16 -1.88
C LEU A 259 2.54 -20.45 -2.19
N ILE A 260 1.21 -20.40 -2.22
CA ILE A 260 0.37 -21.57 -2.39
C ILE A 260 -0.21 -21.56 -3.80
N ALA A 261 0.03 -22.64 -4.55
CA ALA A 261 -0.65 -22.94 -5.80
C ALA A 261 -2.09 -23.39 -5.48
N ALA A 262 -3.07 -22.51 -5.68
CA ALA A 262 -4.44 -22.76 -5.24
C ALA A 262 -5.08 -23.99 -5.89
N SER A 263 -4.69 -24.35 -7.12
CA SER A 263 -5.20 -25.55 -7.81
C SER A 263 -4.51 -26.85 -7.39
N ALA A 264 -3.44 -26.77 -6.59
CA ALA A 264 -2.70 -27.95 -6.14
C ALA A 264 -3.29 -28.61 -4.89
N LEU A 265 -4.22 -27.94 -4.21
CA LEU A 265 -4.83 -28.40 -2.97
C LEU A 265 -6.35 -28.46 -3.13
N ASP A 266 -6.97 -29.43 -2.46
CA ASP A 266 -8.41 -29.39 -2.25
C ASP A 266 -8.80 -28.21 -1.33
N PRO A 267 -10.06 -27.73 -1.38
CA PRO A 267 -10.49 -26.56 -0.61
C PRO A 267 -10.29 -26.67 0.91
N ASP A 268 -10.41 -27.87 1.48
CA ASP A 268 -10.26 -28.07 2.92
C ASP A 268 -8.78 -27.98 3.32
N SER A 269 -7.89 -28.65 2.57
CA SER A 269 -6.44 -28.56 2.75
C SER A 269 -5.93 -27.13 2.56
N LEU A 270 -6.39 -26.43 1.51
CA LEU A 270 -6.03 -25.03 1.24
C LEU A 270 -6.40 -24.12 2.42
N ASN A 271 -7.62 -24.26 2.93
CA ASN A 271 -8.11 -23.50 4.08
C ASN A 271 -7.32 -23.82 5.34
N LYS A 272 -7.02 -25.10 5.59
CA LYS A 272 -6.27 -25.55 6.77
C LYS A 272 -4.85 -24.96 6.77
N VAL A 273 -4.11 -25.12 5.67
CA VAL A 273 -2.74 -24.58 5.53
C VAL A 273 -2.74 -23.07 5.65
N THR A 274 -3.66 -22.38 4.96
CA THR A 274 -3.75 -20.91 5.02
C THR A 274 -4.00 -20.44 6.44
N ARG A 275 -4.96 -21.03 7.15
CA ARG A 275 -5.27 -20.66 8.54
C ARG A 275 -4.13 -20.99 9.49
N GLU A 276 -3.43 -22.11 9.28
CA GLU A 276 -2.24 -22.47 10.06
C GLU A 276 -1.12 -21.45 9.88
N MET A 277 -0.74 -21.11 8.65
CA MET A 277 0.27 -20.10 8.40
C MET A 277 -0.10 -18.73 8.99
N LEU A 278 -1.35 -18.30 8.83
CA LEU A 278 -1.83 -17.05 9.40
C LEU A 278 -1.82 -17.04 10.94
N ARG A 279 -2.12 -18.17 11.59
CA ARG A 279 -2.02 -18.31 13.05
C ARG A 279 -0.60 -18.12 13.58
N HIS A 280 0.41 -18.49 12.78
CA HIS A 280 1.84 -18.34 13.13
C HIS A 280 2.47 -17.06 12.55
N GLU A 281 1.65 -16.10 12.10
CA GLU A 281 2.09 -14.82 11.50
C GLU A 281 2.99 -14.99 10.25
N VAL A 282 2.90 -16.13 9.58
CA VAL A 282 3.61 -16.40 8.33
C VAL A 282 2.87 -15.69 7.19
N HIS A 283 3.61 -14.97 6.34
CA HIS A 283 3.03 -14.33 5.17
C HIS A 283 2.52 -15.37 4.17
N VAL A 284 1.23 -15.34 3.86
CA VAL A 284 0.61 -16.22 2.86
C VAL A 284 0.35 -15.46 1.57
N GLN A 285 0.79 -16.01 0.45
CA GLN A 285 0.42 -15.59 -0.89
C GLN A 285 -0.29 -16.76 -1.58
N LEU A 286 -1.43 -16.47 -2.21
CA LEU A 286 -2.22 -17.44 -2.95
C LEU A 286 -2.17 -17.07 -4.41
N SER A 287 -1.86 -18.03 -5.28
CA SER A 287 -2.10 -17.86 -6.71
C SER A 287 -3.61 -17.90 -6.99
N SER A 288 -4.02 -17.29 -8.09
CA SER A 288 -5.43 -17.29 -8.49
C SER A 288 -5.81 -18.47 -9.39
N GLY A 289 -4.86 -19.31 -9.82
CA GLY A 289 -5.07 -20.29 -10.91
C GLY A 289 -5.21 -19.66 -12.30
N LEU A 290 -5.45 -18.34 -12.39
CA LEU A 290 -5.72 -17.65 -13.64
C LEU A 290 -4.42 -17.24 -14.33
N ARG A 291 -4.06 -17.93 -15.41
CA ARG A 291 -2.94 -17.56 -16.28
C ARG A 291 -3.36 -16.54 -17.33
N GLY A 292 -2.49 -15.55 -17.59
CA GLY A 292 -2.68 -14.57 -18.67
C GLY A 292 -3.79 -13.54 -18.44
N ILE A 293 -4.35 -13.45 -17.23
CA ILE A 293 -5.35 -12.44 -16.88
C ILE A 293 -4.68 -11.31 -16.12
N ASP A 294 -4.75 -10.09 -16.66
CA ASP A 294 -4.25 -8.88 -15.99
C ASP A 294 -5.02 -8.62 -14.69
N HIS A 295 -4.31 -8.39 -13.59
CA HIS A 295 -4.88 -8.05 -12.27
C HIS A 295 -5.92 -6.91 -12.32
N ARG A 296 -5.79 -5.95 -13.25
CA ARG A 296 -6.74 -4.83 -13.40
C ARG A 296 -8.13 -5.27 -13.83
N ARG A 297 -8.24 -6.47 -14.41
CA ARG A 297 -9.49 -7.07 -14.91
C ARG A 297 -10.12 -8.03 -13.91
N ILE A 298 -9.50 -8.22 -12.74
CA ILE A 298 -10.02 -9.07 -11.67
C ILE A 298 -10.70 -8.16 -10.64
N ARG A 299 -11.96 -8.48 -10.32
CA ARG A 299 -12.74 -7.82 -9.26
C ARG A 299 -13.14 -8.86 -8.22
N VAL A 300 -12.95 -8.54 -6.94
CA VAL A 300 -13.45 -9.38 -5.85
C VAL A 300 -14.90 -8.99 -5.58
N LEU A 301 -15.81 -9.96 -5.62
CA LEU A 301 -17.22 -9.79 -5.30
C LEU A 301 -17.58 -10.75 -4.16
N PRO A 302 -18.23 -10.26 -3.10
CA PRO A 302 -18.80 -11.15 -2.09
C PRO A 302 -20.06 -11.80 -2.67
N LEU A 303 -20.11 -13.13 -2.75
CA LEU A 303 -21.32 -13.87 -3.05
C LEU A 303 -21.58 -14.87 -1.92
N ALA A 304 -22.66 -14.65 -1.16
CA ALA A 304 -23.07 -15.55 -0.08
C ALA A 304 -21.93 -15.95 0.88
N HIS A 305 -21.12 -14.98 1.31
CA HIS A 305 -19.97 -15.13 2.22
C HIS A 305 -18.69 -15.71 1.60
N GLU A 306 -18.70 -16.05 0.31
CA GLU A 306 -17.53 -16.48 -0.44
C GLU A 306 -16.97 -15.33 -1.30
N PRO A 307 -15.63 -15.10 -1.29
CA PRO A 307 -15.01 -14.14 -2.20
C PRO A 307 -14.88 -14.76 -3.60
N LEU A 308 -15.66 -14.27 -4.56
CA LEU A 308 -15.53 -14.65 -5.96
C LEU A 308 -14.72 -13.62 -6.76
N PHE A 309 -14.05 -14.10 -7.80
CA PHE A 309 -13.38 -13.25 -8.78
C PHE A 309 -14.25 -13.07 -10.03
N TYR A 310 -14.68 -11.85 -10.31
CA TYR A 310 -15.31 -11.47 -11.58
C TYR A 310 -14.25 -10.97 -12.56
N LEU A 311 -14.32 -11.45 -13.80
CA LEU A 311 -13.38 -11.12 -14.86
C LEU A 311 -14.03 -10.17 -15.86
N GLU A 312 -13.48 -8.95 -15.95
CA GLU A 312 -13.87 -7.98 -16.97
C GLU A 312 -13.33 -8.42 -18.35
N ARG A 313 -14.12 -8.20 -19.41
CA ARG A 313 -13.69 -8.47 -20.79
C ARG A 313 -12.50 -7.58 -21.17
N ALA A 314 -11.64 -8.07 -22.07
CA ALA A 314 -10.58 -7.26 -22.65
C ALA A 314 -11.21 -6.22 -23.59
N THR A 315 -11.12 -4.94 -23.25
CA THR A 315 -11.46 -3.84 -24.15
C THR A 315 -10.16 -3.33 -24.78
N LEU A 316 -10.02 -3.46 -26.10
CA LEU A 316 -8.95 -2.81 -26.85
C LEU A 316 -9.18 -1.29 -26.75
N SER A 317 -8.35 -0.57 -25.99
CA SER A 317 -8.34 0.89 -26.11
C SER A 317 -7.72 1.22 -27.46
N ARG A 318 -8.48 1.83 -28.38
CA ARG A 318 -7.88 2.48 -29.55
C ARG A 318 -6.89 3.52 -29.04
N SER A 319 -5.60 3.27 -29.31
CA SER A 319 -4.51 4.24 -29.14
C SER A 319 -4.71 5.43 -30.07
#